data_AF-A0A7C2L988-F1
#
_entry.id   AF-A0A7C2L988-F1
#
_cell.length_a   1.000
_cell.length_b   1.000
_cell.length_c   1.000
_cell.angle_alpha   90.00
_cell.angle_beta   90.00
_cell.angle_gamma   90.00
#
_symmetry.space_group_name_H-M   'P 1'
#
loop_
_entity.id
_entity.type
_entity.pdbx_description
1 polymer ?
#
loop_
_entity_poly.entity_id
_entity_poly.type
_entity_poly.pdbx_seq_one_letter_code
_entity_poly.pdbx_strand_id
1 'polypeptide(L)' 'MSARGRGTVIEVEVDHRKVPYVDFVKLLEEVGGRVVSRDGYWPLSKYKVLLPKKNVRAFLSSLEGAQRSGDEAQQAA' A
#
# COMPACT_ATOMS: atom_id res chain seq x y z
N MET A 1 6.28 -27.81 -9.69
CA MET A 1 5.10 -27.46 -8.86
C MET A 1 4.85 -25.96 -8.96
N SER A 2 3.87 -25.53 -9.75
CA SER A 2 3.52 -24.11 -9.86
C SER A 2 2.72 -23.71 -8.62
N ALA A 3 3.39 -23.16 -7.60
CA ALA A 3 2.72 -22.49 -6.51
C ALA A 3 2.04 -21.23 -7.07
N ARG A 4 0.84 -21.39 -7.64
CA ARG A 4 -0.11 -20.28 -7.85
C ARG A 4 -0.49 -19.82 -6.45
N GLY A 5 0.34 -18.98 -5.86
CA GLY A 5 0.08 -18.37 -4.56
C GLY A 5 -1.33 -17.77 -4.61
N ARG A 6 -2.21 -18.26 -3.73
CA ARG A 6 -3.57 -17.74 -3.55
C ARG A 6 -3.51 -16.35 -2.93
N GLY A 7 -2.97 -15.38 -3.68
CA GLY A 7 -2.97 -13.98 -3.31
C GLY A 7 -4.32 -13.35 -3.65
N THR A 8 -4.78 -12.46 -2.79
CA THR A 8 -5.91 -11.57 -3.06
C THR A 8 -5.38 -10.32 -3.74
N VAL A 9 -5.97 -9.96 -4.88
CA VAL A 9 -5.73 -8.66 -5.50
C VAL A 9 -6.71 -7.67 -4.88
N ILE A 10 -6.19 -6.58 -4.34
CA ILE A 10 -6.98 -5.46 -3.85
C ILE A 10 -6.55 -4.18 -4.57
N GLU A 11 -7.45 -3.22 -4.65
CA GLU A 11 -7.16 -1.88 -5.15
C GLU A 11 -7.03 -0.94 -3.95
N VAL A 12 -5.95 -0.17 -3.91
CA VAL A 12 -5.68 0.81 -2.86
C VAL A 12 -5.30 2.14 -3.47
N GLU A 13 -5.80 3.23 -2.90
CA GLU A 13 -5.39 4.58 -3.27
C GLU A 13 -4.38 5.10 -2.25
N VAL A 14 -3.27 5.65 -2.75
CA VAL A 14 -2.16 6.14 -1.93
C VAL A 14 -1.87 7.57 -2.30
N ASP A 15 -1.96 8.45 -1.31
CA ASP A 15 -1.45 9.81 -1.41
C ASP A 15 0.04 9.84 -1.04
N HIS A 16 0.87 10.04 -2.06
CA HIS A 16 2.32 10.09 -1.88
C HIS A 16 2.85 11.40 -1.30
N ARG A 17 1.99 12.39 -1.03
CA ARG A 17 2.34 13.52 -0.16
C ARG A 17 2.44 13.10 1.31
N LYS A 18 1.69 12.07 1.69
CA LYS A 18 1.59 11.57 3.07
C LYS A 18 2.43 10.32 3.26
N VAL A 19 2.41 9.41 2.28
CA VAL A 19 3.14 8.14 2.33
C VAL A 19 4.14 8.11 1.19
N PRO A 20 5.44 8.35 1.47
CA PRO A 20 6.48 8.24 0.46
C PRO A 20 6.41 6.90 -0.26
N TYR A 21 6.66 6.91 -1.57
CA TYR A 21 6.60 5.70 -2.39
C TYR A 21 7.47 4.57 -1.82
N VAL A 22 8.66 4.91 -1.30
CA VAL A 22 9.59 3.97 -0.68
C VAL A 22 8.96 3.27 0.53
N ASP A 23 8.24 4.02 1.38
CA ASP A 23 7.62 3.47 2.58
C ASP A 23 6.40 2.60 2.23
N PHE A 24 5.64 3.01 1.21
CA PHE A 24 4.56 2.18 0.66
C PHE A 24 5.07 0.82 0.14
N VAL A 25 6.18 0.82 -0.61
CA VAL A 25 6.79 -0.42 -1.13
C VAL A 25 7.31 -1.30 0.01
N LYS A 26 7.98 -0.72 1.01
CA LYS A 26 8.43 -1.47 2.20
C LYS A 26 7.27 -2.12 2.94
N LEU A 27 6.18 -1.37 3.19
CA LEU A 27 4.96 -1.90 3.81
C LEU A 27 4.39 -3.09 3.03
N LEU A 28 4.45 -3.03 1.70
CA LEU A 28 4.03 -4.11 0.81
C LEU A 28 4.93 -5.35 0.91
N GLU A 29 6.24 -5.17 0.92
CA GLU A 29 7.21 -6.26 0.99
C GLU A 29 7.16 -6.99 2.35
N GLU A 30 6.99 -6.26 3.46
CA GLU A 30 6.87 -6.82 4.81
C GLU A 30 5.69 -7.81 4.94
N VAL A 31 4.59 -7.51 4.25
CA VAL A 31 3.40 -8.37 4.24
C VAL A 31 3.45 -9.44 3.15
N GLY A 32 4.56 -9.56 2.40
CA GLY A 32 4.74 -10.50 1.30
C GLY A 32 3.90 -10.16 0.06
N GLY A 33 3.60 -8.88 -0.12
CA GLY A 33 2.83 -8.34 -1.22
C GLY A 33 3.66 -7.87 -2.39
N ARG A 34 2.98 -7.57 -3.50
CA ARG A 34 3.58 -6.88 -4.65
C ARG A 34 2.57 -6.02 -5.39
N VAL A 35 3.06 -4.97 -6.04
CA VAL A 35 2.27 -4.18 -6.98
C VAL A 35 2.09 -4.98 -8.28
N VAL A 36 0.85 -5.05 -8.75
CA VAL A 36 0.46 -5.69 -10.02
C VAL A 36 0.26 -4.64 -11.10
N SER A 37 -0.40 -3.54 -10.76
CA SER A 37 -0.53 -2.38 -11.64
C SER A 37 -0.58 -1.10 -10.83
N ARG A 38 -0.21 0.00 -11.48
CA ARG A 38 -0.35 1.35 -10.97
C ARG A 38 -1.14 2.16 -11.99
N ASP A 39 -2.22 2.75 -11.52
CA ASP A 39 -3.08 3.67 -12.25
C ASP A 39 -3.13 5.00 -11.49
N GLY A 40 -3.24 6.15 -12.17
CA GLY A 40 -3.33 7.46 -11.51
C GLY A 40 -2.12 8.38 -11.71
N TYR A 41 -2.27 9.62 -11.24
CA TYR A 41 -1.33 10.71 -11.48
C TYR A 41 -0.69 11.15 -10.18
N TRP A 42 0.62 11.41 -10.21
CA TRP A 42 1.35 11.85 -9.01
C TRP A 42 0.75 13.15 -8.46
N PRO A 43 0.43 13.25 -7.16
CA PRO A 43 0.85 12.35 -6.08
C PRO A 43 -0.20 11.34 -5.60
N LEU A 44 -1.42 11.33 -6.15
CA LEU A 44 -2.49 10.39 -5.78
C LEU A 44 -2.50 9.22 -6.77
N SER A 45 -1.98 8.07 -6.34
CA SER A 45 -1.82 6.88 -7.17
C SER A 45 -2.70 5.73 -6.67
N LYS A 46 -3.41 5.09 -7.58
CA LYS A 46 -4.16 3.85 -7.36
C LYS A 46 -3.28 2.66 -7.71
N TYR A 47 -3.18 1.71 -6.79
CA TYR A 47 -2.39 0.51 -6.97
C TYR A 47 -3.27 -0.72 -6.88
N LYS A 48 -3.09 -1.65 -7.81
CA LYS A 48 -3.55 -3.03 -7.64
C LYS A 48 -2.44 -3.81 -7.01
N VAL A 49 -2.67 -4.34 -5.82
CA VAL A 49 -1.66 -5.06 -5.04
C VAL A 49 -2.10 -6.47 -4.79
N LEU A 50 -1.19 -7.41 -4.98
CA LEU A 50 -1.40 -8.83 -4.69
C LEU A 50 -0.81 -9.12 -3.31
N LEU A 51 -1.63 -9.63 -2.40
CA LEU A 51 -1.26 -9.88 -1.01
C LEU A 51 -1.76 -11.25 -0.55
N PRO A 52 -1.09 -11.92 0.39
CA PRO A 52 -1.68 -13.08 1.07
C PRO A 52 -2.97 -12.66 1.80
N LYS A 53 -4.08 -13.41 1.62
CA LYS A 53 -5.39 -13.06 2.20
C LYS A 53 -5.34 -12.76 3.72
N LYS A 54 -4.51 -13.51 4.45
CA LYS A 54 -4.29 -13.33 5.90
C LYS A 54 -3.69 -11.96 6.29
N ASN A 55 -2.94 -11.34 5.38
CA ASN A 55 -2.21 -10.10 5.63
C ASN A 55 -2.93 -8.86 5.08
N VAL A 56 -4.00 -9.02 4.29
CA VAL A 56 -4.76 -7.90 3.71
C VAL A 56 -5.21 -6.91 4.78
N ARG A 57 -5.76 -7.40 5.88
CA ARG A 57 -6.23 -6.54 6.98
C ARG A 57 -5.09 -5.77 7.64
N ALA A 58 -3.98 -6.45 7.91
CA ALA A 58 -2.79 -5.83 8.51
C ALA A 58 -2.23 -4.73 7.59
N PHE A 59 -2.10 -5.01 6.29
CA PHE A 59 -1.64 -4.06 5.30
C PHE A 59 -2.53 -2.81 5.23
N LEU A 60 -3.86 -3.00 5.16
CA LEU A 60 -4.80 -1.88 5.11
C LEU A 60 -4.72 -1.01 6.38
N SER A 61 -4.64 -1.62 7.56
CA SER A 61 -4.49 -0.88 8.83
C SER A 61 -3.17 -0.11 8.90
N SER A 62 -2.05 -0.69 8.45
CA SER A 62 -0.76 0.01 8.41
C SER A 62 -0.75 1.15 7.40
N LEU A 63 -1.36 0.95 6.22
CA LEU A 63 -1.46 1.98 5.18
C LEU A 63 -2.32 3.16 5.65
N GLU A 64 -3.45 2.89 6.28
CA GLU A 64 -4.33 3.92 6.86
C GLU A 64 -3.61 4.69 7.97
N GLY A 65 -2.86 4.00 8.84
CA GLY A 65 -2.02 4.63 9.87
C GLY A 65 -0.95 5.55 9.27
N ALA A 66 -0.23 5.10 8.25
CA ALA A 66 0.80 5.89 7.58
C ALA A 66 0.22 7.14 6.90
N GLN A 67 -0.97 7.03 6.29
CA GLN A 67 -1.66 8.18 5.71
C GLN A 67 -2.11 9.19 6.78
N ARG A 68 -2.61 8.73 7.94
CA ARG A 68 -3.00 9.62 9.04
C ARG A 68 -1.81 10.34 9.67
N SER A 69 -0.69 9.64 9.91
CA SER A 69 0.50 10.29 10.46
C SER A 69 1.10 11.34 9.52
N GLY A 70 0.91 11.18 8.20
CA GLY A 70 1.25 12.21 7.22
C GLY A 70 0.39 13.47 7.34
N ASP A 71 -0.87 13.36 7.77
CA ASP A 71 -1.75 14.52 8.02
C ASP A 71 -1.26 15.36 9.22
N GLU A 72 -0.82 14.70 10.29
CA GLU A 72 -0.30 15.37 11.49
C GLU A 72 1.03 16.08 11.21
N ALA A 73 1.90 15.49 10.40
CA ALA A 73 3.17 16.08 10.01
C ALA A 73 3.03 17.30 9.08
N GLN A 74 1.97 17.35 8.25
CA GLN A 74 1.68 18.50 7.38
C GLN A 74 0.96 19.65 8.09
N GLN A 75 0.26 19.41 9.21
CA GLN A 75 -0.36 20.48 10.00
C GLN A 75 0.61 21.15 10.98
N ALA A 76 1.75 20.53 11.25
CA ALA A 76 2.77 21.04 12.18
C ALA A 76 3.90 21.85 11.49
N ALA A 77 3.81 22.07 10.17
CA ALA A 77 4.79 22.82 9.36
C ALA A 77 4.14 24.05 8.71
#